data_AF-A0A7C9RTG3-F1
#
_entry.id   AF-A0A7C9RTG3-F1
#
_cell.length_a   1.000
_cell.length_b   1.000
_cell.length_c   1.000
_cell.angle_alpha   90.00
_cell.angle_beta   90.00
_cell.angle_gamma   90.00
#
_symmetry.space_group_name_H-M   'P 1'
#
loop_
_entity.id
_entity.type
_entity.pdbx_description
1 polymer ?
#
loop_
_entity_poly.entity_id
_entity_poly.type
_entity_poly.pdbx_seq_one_letter_code
_entity_poly.pdbx_strand_id
1 'polypeptide(L)'
;MGDAWSEFRREVFGEPYLVWHDGADVGALVAEHEHRPERAERMLRAGVADHDHVAVESLGALARLGRAPSDAAALLRSALPSARGVFRVRTAQVLCQLTGTDEYVSEVAAVLEGCEHWGERIDAAIALPELPITPRSVAALHRGMLDPEYLVRYHSGNGLLGLAGQGSDISADGRFAQVSGKDAAAWRAVADELLGAFATRTAGVYGDRASFAVELGPADYAAPHRRAARVYLAGTRLPGADRPHVPTLRNIGVYTDRPPHYPNLRTTLEHLGFTELPESVTLDEDETAATLAAVTTALDFDIDVSRWCATDLLIGDRSRLALEIGPADPDGPQLRTCTLWLDGANATRFDNTVYVPQFANSLRANAARCRSRRLQDFAQWGATTDDLAAELHPDGTLQYRLISRIDGVGDREGAVRLRVRDVVAVLEKAADVLTAGT
;
A
#
# COMPACT_ATOMS: atom_id res chain seq x y z
N MET A 1 -33.80 13.49 -8.57
CA MET A 1 -33.49 13.26 -7.14
C MET A 1 -32.39 14.19 -6.64
N GLY A 2 -31.41 14.61 -7.46
CA GLY A 2 -30.35 15.53 -7.02
C GLY A 2 -30.79 16.92 -6.53
N ASP A 3 -31.97 17.40 -6.95
CA ASP A 3 -32.52 18.64 -6.38
C ASP A 3 -32.91 18.47 -4.90
N ALA A 4 -33.41 17.31 -4.49
CA ALA A 4 -33.84 17.05 -3.12
C ALA A 4 -32.65 16.89 -2.16
N TRP A 5 -31.55 16.26 -2.62
CA TRP A 5 -30.30 16.22 -1.86
C TRP A 5 -29.70 17.62 -1.71
N SER A 6 -29.65 18.41 -2.79
CA SER A 6 -29.07 19.76 -2.76
C SER A 6 -29.85 20.69 -1.82
N GLU A 7 -31.18 20.60 -1.81
CA GLU A 7 -32.04 21.33 -0.88
C GLU A 7 -31.80 20.91 0.57
N PHE A 8 -31.80 19.60 0.85
CA PHE A 8 -31.48 19.06 2.17
C PHE A 8 -30.10 19.50 2.64
N ARG A 9 -29.10 19.46 1.75
CA ARG A 9 -27.73 19.85 2.07
C ARG A 9 -27.66 21.31 2.50
N ARG A 10 -28.35 22.20 1.80
CA ARG A 10 -28.42 23.62 2.16
C ARG A 10 -29.15 23.84 3.49
N GLU A 11 -30.24 23.13 3.71
CA GLU A 11 -31.04 23.21 4.95
C GLU A 11 -30.25 22.75 6.18
N VAL A 12 -29.54 21.61 6.07
CA VAL A 12 -28.89 20.96 7.21
C VAL A 12 -27.47 21.46 7.42
N PHE A 13 -26.67 21.62 6.36
CA PHE A 13 -25.25 21.96 6.48
C PHE A 13 -24.95 23.43 6.14
N GLY A 14 -25.91 24.17 5.57
CA GLY A 14 -25.73 25.56 5.16
C GLY A 14 -25.25 25.72 3.71
N GLU A 15 -24.80 26.93 3.38
CA GLU A 15 -24.43 27.28 2.00
C GLU A 15 -23.23 26.46 1.51
N PRO A 16 -23.23 25.97 0.24
CA PRO A 16 -22.16 25.09 -0.27
C PRO A 16 -20.75 25.66 -0.13
N TYR A 17 -20.59 26.99 -0.26
CA TYR A 17 -19.31 27.66 -0.08
C TYR A 17 -18.81 27.55 1.37
N LEU A 18 -19.69 27.71 2.35
CA LEU A 18 -19.34 27.58 3.76
C LEU A 18 -19.06 26.12 4.11
N VAL A 19 -19.84 25.18 3.58
CA VAL A 19 -19.56 23.75 3.76
C VAL A 19 -18.19 23.36 3.19
N TRP A 20 -17.80 23.94 2.07
CA TRP A 20 -16.48 23.72 1.48
C TRP A 20 -15.34 24.36 2.30
N HIS A 21 -15.56 25.55 2.87
CA HIS A 21 -14.53 26.30 3.59
C HIS A 21 -14.38 25.88 5.06
N ASP A 22 -15.50 25.68 5.77
CA ASP A 22 -15.58 25.45 7.21
C ASP A 22 -15.87 23.97 7.56
N GLY A 23 -16.23 23.16 6.57
CA GLY A 23 -16.71 21.79 6.75
C GLY A 23 -18.22 21.71 7.01
N ALA A 24 -18.76 20.49 6.93
CA ALA A 24 -20.18 20.24 7.16
C ALA A 24 -20.53 20.32 8.65
N ASP A 25 -21.63 21.00 9.01
CA ASP A 25 -22.16 21.00 10.38
C ASP A 25 -22.76 19.63 10.73
N VAL A 26 -21.93 18.77 11.33
CA VAL A 26 -22.32 17.45 11.80
C VAL A 26 -23.37 17.54 12.93
N GLY A 27 -23.36 18.62 13.73
CA GLY A 27 -24.31 18.80 14.82
C GLY A 27 -25.75 18.94 14.31
N ALA A 28 -25.93 19.73 13.25
CA ALA A 28 -27.23 19.87 12.59
C ALA A 28 -27.73 18.55 11.98
N LEU A 29 -26.83 17.77 11.36
CA LEU A 29 -27.17 16.43 10.87
C LEU A 29 -27.61 15.49 11.99
N VAL A 30 -26.90 15.49 13.13
CA VAL A 30 -27.24 14.62 14.27
C VAL A 30 -28.62 14.99 14.82
N ALA A 31 -28.93 16.28 14.95
CA ALA A 31 -30.25 16.74 15.38
C ALA A 31 -31.35 16.32 14.39
N GLU A 32 -31.10 16.43 13.09
CA GLU A 32 -32.03 15.97 12.05
C GLU A 32 -32.22 14.45 12.07
N HIS A 33 -31.15 13.67 12.29
CA HIS A 33 -31.23 12.21 12.44
C HIS A 33 -32.00 11.80 13.68
N GLU A 34 -31.88 12.52 14.79
CA GLU A 34 -32.66 12.29 16.01
C GLU A 34 -34.14 12.59 15.83
N HIS A 35 -34.46 13.68 15.13
CA HIS A 35 -35.83 14.10 14.94
C HIS A 35 -36.54 13.33 13.81
N ARG A 36 -35.84 13.04 12.71
CA ARG A 36 -36.37 12.43 11.47
C ARG A 36 -35.36 11.47 10.82
N PRO A 37 -35.05 10.32 11.45
CA PRO A 37 -34.01 9.40 10.99
C PRO A 37 -34.24 8.93 9.56
N GLU A 38 -35.48 8.52 9.22
CA GLU A 38 -35.81 8.06 7.87
C GLU A 38 -35.57 9.12 6.79
N ARG A 39 -35.79 10.40 7.09
CA ARG A 39 -35.51 11.49 6.14
C ARG A 39 -34.00 11.64 5.97
N ALA A 40 -33.27 11.78 7.08
CA ALA A 40 -31.83 11.94 7.07
C ALA A 40 -31.15 10.80 6.30
N GLU A 41 -31.44 9.54 6.64
CA GLU A 41 -30.83 8.40 5.98
C GLU A 41 -31.16 8.31 4.48
N ARG A 42 -32.41 8.58 4.11
CA ARG A 42 -32.83 8.55 2.71
C ARG A 42 -32.16 9.67 1.90
N MET A 43 -31.90 10.83 2.51
CA MET A 43 -31.15 11.92 1.88
C MET A 43 -29.65 11.61 1.79
N LEU A 44 -29.05 11.00 2.81
CA LEU A 44 -27.66 10.53 2.72
C LEU A 44 -27.48 9.48 1.61
N ARG A 45 -28.41 8.54 1.45
CA ARG A 45 -28.39 7.59 0.32
C ARG A 45 -28.48 8.31 -1.04
N ALA A 46 -29.30 9.35 -1.15
CA ALA A 46 -29.40 10.16 -2.36
C ALA A 46 -28.08 10.91 -2.64
N GLY A 47 -27.46 11.52 -1.63
CA GLY A 47 -26.17 12.19 -1.77
C GLY A 47 -25.03 11.24 -2.17
N VAL A 48 -25.00 10.01 -1.64
CA VAL A 48 -24.05 8.97 -2.08
C VAL A 48 -24.28 8.60 -3.56
N ALA A 49 -25.55 8.46 -3.98
CA ALA A 49 -25.88 8.17 -5.38
C ALA A 49 -25.49 9.32 -6.35
N ASP A 50 -25.48 10.56 -5.86
CA ASP A 50 -25.01 11.73 -6.61
C ASP A 50 -23.48 11.94 -6.51
N HIS A 51 -22.75 11.01 -5.87
CA HIS A 51 -21.32 11.10 -5.60
C HIS A 51 -20.88 12.35 -4.82
N ASP A 52 -21.72 12.83 -3.89
CA ASP A 52 -21.38 13.94 -3.00
C ASP A 52 -20.60 13.43 -1.77
N HIS A 53 -19.36 13.92 -1.60
CA HIS A 53 -18.49 13.52 -0.49
C HIS A 53 -19.05 13.91 0.88
N VAL A 54 -19.85 14.97 0.97
CA VAL A 54 -20.48 15.40 2.24
C VAL A 54 -21.43 14.33 2.77
N ALA A 55 -22.13 13.61 1.89
CA ALA A 55 -23.01 12.52 2.29
C ALA A 55 -22.21 11.35 2.91
N VAL A 56 -21.02 11.07 2.37
CA VAL A 56 -20.14 10.02 2.87
C VAL A 56 -19.52 10.41 4.21
N GLU A 57 -18.99 11.63 4.33
CA GLU A 57 -18.46 12.16 5.60
C GLU A 57 -19.52 12.15 6.70
N SER A 58 -20.76 12.50 6.34
CA SER A 58 -21.93 12.43 7.21
C SER A 58 -22.22 11.01 7.70
N LEU A 59 -22.15 10.00 6.84
CA LEU A 59 -22.27 8.60 7.24
C LEU A 59 -21.15 8.20 8.20
N GLY A 60 -19.91 8.63 7.95
CA GLY A 60 -18.78 8.40 8.86
C GLY A 60 -18.97 9.09 10.22
N ALA A 61 -19.51 10.30 10.24
CA ALA A 61 -19.81 11.02 11.47
C ALA A 61 -20.90 10.31 12.30
N LEU A 62 -21.98 9.85 11.66
CA LEU A 62 -23.00 9.03 12.33
C LEU A 62 -22.43 7.69 12.80
N ALA A 63 -21.52 7.07 12.05
CA ALA A 63 -20.88 5.82 12.43
C ALA A 63 -20.08 5.95 13.73
N ARG A 64 -19.31 7.04 13.90
CA ARG A 64 -18.57 7.33 15.13
C ARG A 64 -19.47 7.52 16.35
N LEU A 65 -20.74 7.84 16.14
CA LEU A 65 -21.77 7.96 17.18
C LEU A 65 -22.59 6.67 17.38
N GLY A 66 -22.28 5.59 16.66
CA GLY A 66 -23.06 4.35 16.68
C GLY A 66 -24.44 4.46 16.04
N ARG A 67 -24.62 5.41 15.11
CA ARG A 67 -25.91 5.79 14.50
C ARG A 67 -25.96 5.64 12.98
N ALA A 68 -24.89 5.18 12.36
CA ALA A 68 -24.90 4.94 10.92
C ALA A 68 -25.94 3.86 10.57
N PRO A 69 -26.61 3.98 9.41
CA PRO A 69 -27.47 2.91 8.88
C PRO A 69 -26.71 1.59 8.80
N SER A 70 -27.39 0.48 9.13
CA SER A 70 -26.76 -0.85 9.11
C SER A 70 -26.28 -1.29 7.71
N ASP A 71 -26.85 -0.72 6.66
CA ASP A 71 -26.48 -0.94 5.26
C ASP A 71 -25.39 0.01 4.74
N ALA A 72 -24.88 0.95 5.56
CA ALA A 72 -23.95 1.99 5.12
C ALA A 72 -22.68 1.41 4.46
N ALA A 73 -22.09 0.36 5.02
CA ALA A 73 -20.91 -0.27 4.42
C ALA A 73 -21.22 -0.92 3.06
N ALA A 74 -22.38 -1.58 2.92
CA ALA A 74 -22.80 -2.19 1.67
C ALA A 74 -23.05 -1.12 0.58
N LEU A 75 -23.72 -0.03 0.96
CA LEU A 75 -23.95 1.14 0.10
C LEU A 75 -22.64 1.72 -0.42
N LEU A 76 -21.69 2.03 0.48
CA LEU A 76 -20.41 2.63 0.10
C LEU A 76 -19.56 1.69 -0.76
N ARG A 77 -19.54 0.37 -0.47
CA ARG A 77 -18.86 -0.61 -1.33
C ARG A 77 -19.44 -0.62 -2.75
N SER A 78 -20.75 -0.47 -2.91
CA SER A 78 -21.37 -0.40 -4.23
C SER A 78 -21.05 0.89 -5.01
N ALA A 79 -20.78 1.98 -4.30
CA ALA A 79 -20.44 3.28 -4.90
C ALA A 79 -18.95 3.40 -5.25
N LEU A 80 -18.08 2.69 -4.51
CA LEU A 80 -16.64 2.78 -4.65
C LEU A 80 -16.11 2.52 -6.09
N PRO A 81 -16.60 1.53 -6.87
CA PRO A 81 -16.09 1.28 -8.22
C PRO A 81 -16.28 2.44 -9.21
N SER A 82 -17.27 3.31 -8.99
CA SER A 82 -17.51 4.51 -9.79
C SER A 82 -16.98 5.80 -9.16
N ALA A 83 -16.45 5.72 -7.94
CA ALA A 83 -15.97 6.87 -7.19
C ALA A 83 -14.69 7.47 -7.78
N ARG A 84 -14.54 8.79 -7.67
CA ARG A 84 -13.35 9.54 -8.12
C ARG A 84 -13.00 10.66 -7.16
N GLY A 85 -11.74 11.11 -7.19
CA GLY A 85 -11.30 12.28 -6.45
C GLY A 85 -11.65 12.25 -4.96
N VAL A 86 -12.08 13.40 -4.42
CA VAL A 86 -12.46 13.52 -2.99
C VAL A 86 -13.56 12.54 -2.57
N PHE A 87 -14.52 12.24 -3.44
CA PHE A 87 -15.57 11.27 -3.13
C PHE A 87 -14.99 9.86 -2.92
N ARG A 88 -14.02 9.45 -3.74
CA ARG A 88 -13.31 8.17 -3.56
C ARG A 88 -12.52 8.15 -2.26
N VAL A 89 -11.79 9.23 -1.97
CA VAL A 89 -11.02 9.37 -0.71
C VAL A 89 -11.93 9.20 0.50
N ARG A 90 -13.02 9.98 0.59
CA ARG A 90 -13.93 9.92 1.73
C ARG A 90 -14.65 8.57 1.82
N THR A 91 -15.03 7.98 0.68
CA THR A 91 -15.67 6.65 0.63
C THR A 91 -14.75 5.59 1.21
N ALA A 92 -13.48 5.57 0.78
CA ALA A 92 -12.49 4.65 1.28
C ALA A 92 -12.19 4.87 2.78
N GLN A 93 -12.03 6.12 3.22
CA GLN A 93 -11.80 6.43 4.64
C GLN A 93 -12.94 5.94 5.53
N VAL A 94 -14.19 6.22 5.14
CA VAL A 94 -15.37 5.81 5.92
C VAL A 94 -15.56 4.29 5.87
N LEU A 95 -15.23 3.64 4.75
CA LEU A 95 -15.22 2.17 4.68
C LEU A 95 -14.20 1.56 5.64
N CYS A 96 -12.97 2.09 5.73
CA CYS A 96 -12.00 1.66 6.75
C CYS A 96 -12.57 1.79 8.17
N GLN A 97 -13.22 2.92 8.48
CA GLN A 97 -13.83 3.16 9.80
C GLN A 97 -14.96 2.18 10.12
N LEU A 98 -15.85 1.93 9.15
CA LEU A 98 -17.03 1.07 9.34
C LEU A 98 -16.67 -0.42 9.45
N THR A 99 -15.60 -0.85 8.77
CA THR A 99 -15.26 -2.27 8.63
C THR A 99 -14.11 -2.70 9.52
N GLY A 100 -13.26 -1.75 9.94
CA GLY A 100 -12.01 -2.04 10.65
C GLY A 100 -10.94 -2.69 9.78
N THR A 101 -11.14 -2.75 8.45
CA THR A 101 -10.16 -3.32 7.51
C THR A 101 -9.33 -2.24 6.84
N ASP A 102 -8.08 -2.56 6.54
CA ASP A 102 -7.13 -1.67 5.87
C ASP A 102 -7.18 -1.77 4.34
N GLU A 103 -8.03 -2.63 3.79
CA GLU A 103 -8.12 -2.91 2.35
C GLU A 103 -8.36 -1.64 1.51
N TYR A 104 -9.14 -0.69 2.05
CA TYR A 104 -9.47 0.56 1.37
C TYR A 104 -8.38 1.64 1.49
N VAL A 105 -7.33 1.44 2.27
CA VAL A 105 -6.17 2.34 2.30
C VAL A 105 -5.53 2.44 0.91
N SER A 106 -5.58 1.35 0.14
CA SER A 106 -5.10 1.30 -1.24
C SER A 106 -5.83 2.25 -2.19
N GLU A 107 -7.10 2.53 -1.91
CA GLU A 107 -7.92 3.43 -2.72
C GLU A 107 -7.50 4.89 -2.53
N VAL A 108 -7.23 5.29 -1.28
CA VAL A 108 -6.74 6.64 -0.97
C VAL A 108 -5.32 6.82 -1.49
N ALA A 109 -4.46 5.82 -1.32
CA ALA A 109 -3.11 5.82 -1.88
C ALA A 109 -3.12 5.99 -3.41
N ALA A 110 -4.06 5.33 -4.11
CA ALA A 110 -4.20 5.44 -5.55
C ALA A 110 -4.61 6.84 -6.01
N VAL A 111 -5.43 7.56 -5.25
CA VAL A 111 -5.78 8.97 -5.52
C VAL A 111 -4.53 9.86 -5.43
N LEU A 112 -3.77 9.75 -4.34
CA LEU A 112 -2.54 10.54 -4.15
C LEU A 112 -1.53 10.35 -5.29
N GLU A 113 -1.39 9.11 -5.77
CA GLU A 113 -0.44 8.74 -6.83
C GLU A 113 -0.99 8.98 -8.25
N GLY A 114 -2.27 9.34 -8.36
CA GLY A 114 -2.96 9.51 -9.63
C GLY A 114 -2.54 10.77 -10.40
N CYS A 115 -3.10 10.90 -11.60
CA CYS A 115 -3.02 12.11 -12.42
C CYS A 115 -4.24 13.02 -12.24
N GLU A 116 -4.95 12.85 -11.12
CA GLU A 116 -6.13 13.62 -10.71
C GLU A 116 -5.78 15.08 -10.39
N HIS A 117 -6.80 15.92 -10.21
CA HIS A 117 -6.57 17.34 -9.91
C HIS A 117 -5.80 17.44 -8.58
N TRP A 118 -4.86 18.39 -8.48
CA TRP A 118 -3.98 18.52 -7.31
C TRP A 118 -4.74 18.61 -5.99
N GLY A 119 -5.94 19.20 -5.97
CA GLY A 119 -6.81 19.26 -4.78
C GLY A 119 -7.23 17.88 -4.28
N GLU A 120 -7.55 16.94 -5.18
CA GLU A 120 -7.94 15.57 -4.82
C GLU A 120 -6.76 14.80 -4.22
N ARG A 121 -5.55 15.07 -4.73
CA ARG A 121 -4.30 14.50 -4.21
C ARG A 121 -3.93 15.08 -2.84
N ILE A 122 -4.21 16.36 -2.60
CA ILE A 122 -4.11 16.94 -1.25
C ILE A 122 -5.06 16.23 -0.28
N ASP A 123 -6.33 16.05 -0.66
CA ASP A 123 -7.30 15.34 0.18
C ASP A 123 -6.82 13.94 0.55
N ALA A 124 -6.22 13.22 -0.40
CA ALA A 124 -5.61 11.91 -0.15
C ALA A 124 -4.38 11.99 0.77
N ALA A 125 -3.48 12.96 0.56
CA ALA A 125 -2.31 13.17 1.41
C ALA A 125 -2.67 13.51 2.87
N ILE A 126 -3.74 14.27 3.07
CA ILE A 126 -4.30 14.59 4.40
C ILE A 126 -4.96 13.36 5.03
N ALA A 127 -5.66 12.56 4.21
CA ALA A 127 -6.42 11.40 4.67
C ALA A 127 -5.54 10.23 5.13
N LEU A 128 -4.46 9.92 4.42
CA LEU A 128 -3.66 8.71 4.65
C LEU A 128 -3.10 8.57 6.08
N PRO A 129 -2.58 9.63 6.74
CA PRO A 129 -2.08 9.55 8.12
C PRO A 129 -3.15 9.22 9.17
N GLU A 130 -4.43 9.43 8.85
CA GLU A 130 -5.56 9.13 9.75
C GLU A 130 -6.06 7.68 9.61
N LEU A 131 -5.55 6.95 8.62
CA LEU A 131 -5.92 5.56 8.34
C LEU A 131 -4.92 4.57 8.95
N PRO A 132 -5.27 3.27 9.04
CA PRO A 132 -4.32 2.24 9.40
C PRO A 132 -3.03 2.36 8.57
N ILE A 133 -1.89 2.31 9.25
CA ILE A 133 -0.59 2.40 8.59
C ILE A 133 -0.36 1.11 7.81
N THR A 134 -0.25 1.23 6.50
CA THR A 134 0.05 0.11 5.60
C THR A 134 1.35 0.40 4.85
N PRO A 135 2.03 -0.62 4.32
CA PRO A 135 3.19 -0.39 3.47
C PRO A 135 2.88 0.55 2.29
N ARG A 136 1.65 0.42 1.77
CA ARG A 136 1.17 1.23 0.66
C ARG A 136 0.92 2.68 1.05
N SER A 137 0.40 2.98 2.24
CA SER A 137 0.19 4.38 2.67
C SER A 137 1.51 5.11 2.86
N VAL A 138 2.53 4.45 3.45
CA VAL A 138 3.87 5.01 3.63
C VAL A 138 4.49 5.35 2.26
N ALA A 139 4.45 4.41 1.32
CA ALA A 139 5.00 4.63 -0.02
C ALA A 139 4.23 5.67 -0.83
N ALA A 140 2.90 5.74 -0.70
CA ALA A 140 2.10 6.77 -1.35
C ALA A 140 2.44 8.17 -0.82
N LEU A 141 2.63 8.32 0.49
CA LEU A 141 3.07 9.59 1.08
C LEU A 141 4.50 9.95 0.64
N HIS A 142 5.42 8.99 0.59
CA HIS A 142 6.76 9.22 0.03
C HIS A 142 6.69 9.68 -1.43
N ARG A 143 5.89 9.03 -2.27
CA ARG A 143 5.64 9.47 -3.65
C ARG A 143 4.94 10.83 -3.75
N GLY A 144 4.00 11.13 -2.85
CA GLY A 144 3.33 12.43 -2.79
C GLY A 144 4.31 13.56 -2.44
N MET A 145 5.37 13.26 -1.68
CA MET A 145 6.49 14.19 -1.53
C MET A 145 7.25 14.40 -2.82
N LEU A 146 7.18 13.49 -3.80
CA LEU A 146 7.74 13.58 -5.15
C LEU A 146 6.75 14.14 -6.20
N ASP A 147 5.63 14.73 -5.74
CA ASP A 147 4.66 15.41 -6.61
C ASP A 147 5.14 16.77 -7.17
N PRO A 148 4.84 17.13 -8.43
CA PRO A 148 5.15 18.46 -8.98
C PRO A 148 4.49 19.63 -8.22
N GLU A 149 3.35 19.40 -7.57
CA GLU A 149 2.59 20.42 -6.87
C GLU A 149 3.03 20.55 -5.42
N TYR A 150 3.43 21.76 -5.02
CA TYR A 150 4.04 21.95 -3.70
C TYR A 150 3.10 21.61 -2.54
N LEU A 151 1.79 21.87 -2.69
CA LEU A 151 0.82 21.58 -1.63
C LEU A 151 0.66 20.08 -1.42
N VAL A 152 0.72 19.28 -2.48
CA VAL A 152 0.71 17.81 -2.35
C VAL A 152 1.94 17.38 -1.56
N ARG A 153 3.13 17.89 -1.91
CA ARG A 153 4.36 17.59 -1.19
C ARG A 153 4.31 17.99 0.28
N TYR A 154 3.77 19.18 0.55
CA TYR A 154 3.62 19.72 1.89
C TYR A 154 2.77 18.80 2.78
N HIS A 155 1.58 18.42 2.30
CA HIS A 155 0.68 17.54 3.06
C HIS A 155 1.24 16.12 3.19
N SER A 156 1.87 15.58 2.14
CA SER A 156 2.53 14.27 2.22
C SER A 156 3.71 14.26 3.19
N GLY A 157 4.50 15.34 3.23
CA GLY A 157 5.59 15.53 4.19
C GLY A 157 5.09 15.60 5.63
N ASN A 158 4.01 16.36 5.88
CA ASN A 158 3.33 16.36 7.19
C ASN A 158 2.84 14.96 7.58
N GLY A 159 2.33 14.19 6.62
CA GLY A 159 1.94 12.81 6.84
C GLY A 159 3.12 11.93 7.29
N LEU A 160 4.23 11.94 6.56
CA LEU A 160 5.42 11.17 6.93
C LEU A 160 6.05 11.61 8.24
N LEU A 161 6.07 12.92 8.53
CA LEU A 161 6.48 13.46 9.83
C LEU A 161 5.63 12.86 10.96
N GLY A 162 4.30 12.91 10.82
CA GLY A 162 3.37 12.33 11.78
C GLY A 162 3.60 10.84 11.98
N LEU A 163 3.78 10.08 10.89
CA LEU A 163 4.10 8.65 10.96
C LEU A 163 5.44 8.36 11.62
N ALA A 164 6.45 9.23 11.43
CA ALA A 164 7.73 9.16 12.12
C ALA A 164 7.65 9.60 13.60
N GLY A 165 6.49 10.07 14.07
CA GLY A 165 6.28 10.56 15.43
C GLY A 165 6.75 11.99 15.67
N GLN A 166 7.03 12.73 14.60
CA GLN A 166 7.40 14.14 14.65
C GLN A 166 6.12 14.97 14.52
N GLY A 167 5.61 15.47 15.64
CA GLY A 167 4.33 16.18 15.71
C GLY A 167 4.35 17.65 15.25
N SER A 168 5.46 18.11 14.68
CA SER A 168 5.60 19.47 14.14
C SER A 168 5.16 19.53 12.68
N ASP A 169 4.42 20.58 12.33
CA ASP A 169 4.13 20.93 10.95
C ASP A 169 5.43 21.24 10.18
N ILE A 170 5.56 20.76 8.95
CA ILE A 170 6.74 20.96 8.13
C ILE A 170 7.00 22.44 7.82
N SER A 171 5.98 23.31 7.93
CA SER A 171 6.14 24.78 7.85
C SER A 171 6.90 25.39 9.02
N ALA A 172 6.87 24.74 10.18
CA ALA A 172 7.68 25.10 11.35
C ALA A 172 9.05 24.40 11.35
N ASP A 173 9.29 23.53 10.37
CA ASP A 173 10.52 22.77 10.21
C ASP A 173 11.51 23.52 9.29
N GLY A 174 12.81 23.37 9.53
CA GLY A 174 13.86 23.95 8.68
C GLY A 174 13.83 23.44 7.22
N ARG A 175 13.16 22.32 6.96
CA ARG A 175 13.02 21.67 5.65
C ARG A 175 11.92 22.30 4.77
N PHE A 176 11.08 23.20 5.29
CA PHE A 176 9.98 23.83 4.52
C PHE A 176 10.43 24.44 3.19
N ALA A 177 11.57 25.13 3.20
CA ALA A 177 12.11 25.80 2.00
C ALA A 177 12.51 24.80 0.90
N GLN A 178 12.95 23.59 1.28
CA GLN A 178 13.32 22.54 0.33
C GLN A 178 12.07 21.93 -0.31
N VAL A 179 11.03 21.68 0.49
CA VAL A 179 9.76 21.08 0.03
C VAL A 179 8.94 22.05 -0.83
N SER A 180 8.91 23.34 -0.47
CA SER A 180 8.20 24.39 -1.23
C SER A 180 8.98 24.87 -2.46
N GLY A 181 10.27 24.58 -2.54
CA GLY A 181 11.14 24.97 -3.64
C GLY A 181 10.85 24.26 -4.97
N LYS A 182 11.58 24.67 -6.02
CA LYS A 182 11.52 24.06 -7.36
C LYS A 182 12.58 22.99 -7.59
N ASP A 183 13.54 22.84 -6.69
CA ASP A 183 14.68 21.94 -6.86
C ASP A 183 14.33 20.48 -6.52
N ALA A 184 14.03 19.69 -7.55
CA ALA A 184 13.70 18.25 -7.46
C ALA A 184 14.65 17.43 -6.57
N ALA A 185 15.94 17.77 -6.55
CA ALA A 185 16.89 17.05 -5.73
C ALA A 185 16.68 17.35 -4.23
N ALA A 186 16.39 18.62 -3.89
CA ALA A 186 16.20 19.05 -2.51
C ALA A 186 14.98 18.39 -1.86
N TRP A 187 13.83 18.38 -2.52
CA TRP A 187 12.63 17.76 -1.94
C TRP A 187 12.65 16.24 -1.97
N ARG A 188 13.35 15.62 -2.94
CA ARG A 188 13.62 14.17 -2.88
C ARG A 188 14.47 13.80 -1.67
N ALA A 189 15.52 14.58 -1.38
CA ALA A 189 16.35 14.34 -0.20
C ALA A 189 15.55 14.41 1.11
N VAL A 190 14.61 15.36 1.22
CA VAL A 190 13.71 15.45 2.38
C VAL A 190 12.76 14.25 2.45
N ALA A 191 12.21 13.80 1.30
CA ALA A 191 11.35 12.63 1.26
C ALA A 191 12.07 11.37 1.77
N ASP A 192 13.30 11.14 1.31
CA ASP A 192 14.13 10.00 1.72
C ASP A 192 14.54 10.10 3.20
N GLU A 193 14.84 11.31 3.69
CA GLU A 193 15.13 11.57 5.11
C GLU A 193 13.92 11.22 5.99
N LEU A 194 12.71 11.65 5.62
CA LEU A 194 11.49 11.38 6.38
C LEU A 194 11.11 9.89 6.36
N LEU A 195 11.30 9.24 5.22
CA LEU A 195 11.14 7.79 5.10
C LEU A 195 12.15 7.05 6.00
N GLY A 196 13.40 7.52 6.07
CA GLY A 196 14.42 7.01 7.01
C GLY A 196 14.10 7.28 8.48
N ALA A 197 13.47 8.42 8.80
CA ALA A 197 12.99 8.72 10.16
C ALA A 197 11.88 7.74 10.58
N PHE A 198 10.96 7.42 9.67
CA PHE A 198 9.97 6.37 9.89
C PHE A 198 10.65 5.00 10.09
N ALA A 199 11.63 4.65 9.25
CA ALA A 199 12.40 3.41 9.40
C ALA A 199 13.10 3.30 10.77
N THR A 200 13.56 4.43 11.30
CA THR A 200 14.19 4.49 12.62
C THR A 200 13.17 4.28 13.74
N ARG A 201 11.95 4.81 13.58
CA ARG A 201 10.86 4.58 14.53
C ARG A 201 10.42 3.12 14.60
N THR A 202 10.47 2.40 13.48
CA THR A 202 10.10 0.98 13.42
C THR A 202 11.24 0.05 13.88
N ALA A 203 12.42 0.58 14.22
CA ALA A 203 13.48 -0.14 14.92
C ALA A 203 13.06 -0.44 16.36
N GLY A 204 13.49 -1.59 16.90
CA GLY A 204 13.10 -1.98 18.23
C GLY A 204 13.46 -3.41 18.62
N VAL A 205 13.12 -3.74 19.86
CA VAL A 205 13.28 -5.08 20.44
C VAL A 205 11.93 -5.77 20.42
N TYR A 206 11.90 -6.99 19.87
CA TYR A 206 10.76 -7.88 19.86
C TYR A 206 11.05 -9.05 20.81
N GLY A 207 10.17 -9.30 21.77
CA GLY A 207 10.38 -10.30 22.83
C GLY A 207 11.09 -9.75 24.06
N ASP A 208 11.49 -10.64 24.96
CA ASP A 208 12.21 -10.30 26.20
C ASP A 208 13.69 -10.73 26.11
N ARG A 209 14.60 -9.79 26.39
CA ARG A 209 16.05 -10.07 26.34
C ARG A 209 16.47 -11.10 27.36
N ALA A 210 15.75 -11.26 28.47
CA ALA A 210 16.09 -12.25 29.49
C ALA A 210 15.74 -13.69 29.06
N SER A 211 14.77 -13.89 28.16
CA SER A 211 14.41 -15.19 27.59
C SER A 211 14.86 -15.29 26.13
N PHE A 212 14.05 -14.79 25.19
CA PHE A 212 14.34 -14.73 23.77
C PHE A 212 13.86 -13.40 23.19
N ALA A 213 14.77 -12.70 22.51
CA ALA A 213 14.42 -11.48 21.79
C ALA A 213 15.22 -11.30 20.51
N VAL A 214 14.63 -10.55 19.59
CA VAL A 214 15.30 -10.06 18.38
C VAL A 214 15.22 -8.54 18.38
N GLU A 215 16.37 -7.87 18.32
CA GLU A 215 16.46 -6.44 18.11
C GLU A 215 16.70 -6.17 16.63
N LEU A 216 15.79 -5.45 15.99
CA LEU A 216 15.92 -4.99 14.62
C LEU A 216 16.36 -3.52 14.61
N GLY A 217 17.40 -3.20 13.84
CA GLY A 217 17.83 -1.82 13.56
C GLY A 217 16.85 -1.07 12.66
N PRO A 218 17.16 0.15 12.21
CA PRO A 218 16.35 0.84 11.21
C PRO A 218 16.27 0.05 9.91
N ALA A 219 15.10 0.09 9.25
CA ALA A 219 14.96 -0.49 7.91
C ALA A 219 15.72 0.34 6.86
N ASP A 220 16.31 -0.34 5.88
CA ASP A 220 16.83 0.30 4.67
C ASP A 220 15.80 0.09 3.56
N TYR A 221 14.93 1.07 3.33
CA TYR A 221 13.88 0.94 2.31
C TYR A 221 14.41 0.99 0.88
N ALA A 222 15.67 1.39 0.66
CA ALA A 222 16.35 1.26 -0.63
C ALA A 222 16.92 -0.15 -0.83
N ALA A 223 17.17 -0.88 0.25
CA ALA A 223 17.61 -2.27 0.23
C ALA A 223 16.85 -3.07 1.31
N PRO A 224 15.56 -3.45 1.08
CA PRO A 224 14.65 -4.02 2.09
C PRO A 224 15.22 -5.17 2.91
N HIS A 225 16.12 -5.93 2.29
CA HIS A 225 16.73 -7.11 2.89
C HIS A 225 17.87 -6.77 3.85
N ARG A 226 18.35 -5.53 3.86
CA ARG A 226 19.49 -5.03 4.63
C ARG A 226 19.05 -4.34 5.91
N ARG A 227 18.56 -5.13 6.86
CA ARG A 227 18.26 -4.67 8.22
C ARG A 227 19.23 -5.34 9.20
N ALA A 228 19.91 -4.54 10.02
CA ALA A 228 20.73 -5.09 11.10
C ALA A 228 19.81 -5.82 12.10
N ALA A 229 20.21 -7.01 12.52
CA ALA A 229 19.47 -7.78 13.53
C ALA A 229 20.42 -8.35 14.57
N ARG A 230 20.00 -8.30 15.84
CA ARG A 230 20.71 -8.88 16.98
C ARG A 230 19.78 -9.84 17.69
N VAL A 231 20.28 -11.00 18.05
CA VAL A 231 19.49 -12.02 18.77
C VAL A 231 19.99 -12.12 20.20
N TYR A 232 19.04 -12.16 21.12
CA TYR A 232 19.27 -12.36 22.55
C TYR A 232 18.66 -13.69 22.95
N LEU A 233 19.41 -14.46 23.73
CA LEU A 233 18.99 -15.75 24.25
C LEU A 233 19.48 -15.88 25.69
N ALA A 234 18.57 -16.15 26.62
CA ALA A 234 18.82 -16.27 28.05
C ALA A 234 19.65 -15.09 28.61
N GLY A 235 19.28 -13.84 28.29
CA GLY A 235 19.99 -12.64 28.73
C GLY A 235 21.29 -12.34 27.96
N THR A 236 21.72 -13.22 27.06
CA THR A 236 22.99 -13.10 26.35
C THR A 236 22.77 -12.67 24.91
N ARG A 237 23.46 -11.62 24.47
CA ARG A 237 23.52 -11.27 23.04
C ARG A 237 24.37 -12.32 22.32
N LEU A 238 23.78 -12.99 21.34
CA LEU A 238 24.48 -13.98 20.55
C LEU A 238 25.53 -13.31 19.65
N PRO A 239 26.76 -13.85 19.58
CA PRO A 239 27.77 -13.36 18.65
C PRO A 239 27.42 -13.72 17.21
N GLY A 240 27.62 -12.76 16.31
CA GLY A 240 27.34 -12.85 14.88
C GLY A 240 27.46 -11.46 14.25
N ALA A 241 27.80 -11.38 12.97
CA ALA A 241 27.77 -10.11 12.26
C ALA A 241 26.33 -9.56 12.27
N ASP A 242 26.18 -8.24 12.43
CA ASP A 242 24.92 -7.54 12.13
C ASP A 242 24.62 -7.81 10.64
N ARG A 243 23.89 -8.90 10.34
CA ARG A 243 23.80 -9.41 8.95
C ARG A 243 22.78 -8.58 8.17
N PRO A 244 23.11 -8.16 6.93
CA PRO A 244 22.22 -7.41 6.07
C PRO A 244 21.27 -8.32 5.26
N HIS A 245 20.89 -9.50 5.78
CA HIS A 245 20.04 -10.45 5.04
C HIS A 245 18.90 -11.00 5.91
N VAL A 246 17.84 -10.18 5.97
CA VAL A 246 16.52 -10.41 6.55
C VAL A 246 15.76 -11.66 6.03
N PRO A 247 15.86 -12.09 4.75
CA PRO A 247 15.05 -13.21 4.25
C PRO A 247 15.22 -14.50 5.05
N THR A 248 16.39 -14.70 5.65
CA THR A 248 16.69 -15.89 6.43
C THR A 248 16.11 -15.82 7.87
N LEU A 249 15.90 -14.61 8.42
CA LEU A 249 15.20 -14.40 9.70
C LEU A 249 13.69 -14.61 9.56
N ARG A 250 13.12 -14.18 8.42
CA ARG A 250 11.73 -14.50 8.04
C ARG A 250 11.46 -16.00 8.07
N ASN A 251 12.47 -16.79 7.65
CA ASN A 251 12.36 -18.23 7.66
C ASN A 251 12.49 -18.88 9.05
N ILE A 252 12.83 -18.13 10.12
CA ILE A 252 12.85 -18.72 11.47
C ILE A 252 11.46 -19.20 11.88
N GLY A 253 10.41 -18.46 11.53
CA GLY A 253 9.02 -18.89 11.77
C GLY A 253 8.51 -19.94 10.79
N VAL A 254 9.09 -20.01 9.58
CA VAL A 254 8.67 -20.94 8.51
C VAL A 254 9.29 -22.33 8.67
N TYR A 255 10.51 -22.45 9.22
CA TYR A 255 11.19 -23.75 9.39
C TYR A 255 10.69 -24.57 10.59
N THR A 256 9.69 -24.09 11.33
CA THR A 256 9.12 -24.81 12.46
C THR A 256 7.67 -25.19 12.17
N ASP A 257 7.46 -26.27 11.40
CA ASP A 257 6.15 -26.95 11.26
C ASP A 257 5.64 -27.56 12.58
N ARG A 258 6.29 -27.22 13.70
CA ARG A 258 6.09 -27.71 15.07
C ARG A 258 6.29 -26.55 16.04
N PRO A 259 5.76 -26.63 17.27
CA PRO A 259 6.02 -25.63 18.30
C PRO A 259 7.52 -25.31 18.39
N PRO A 260 7.91 -24.03 18.52
CA PRO A 260 9.31 -23.62 18.51
C PRO A 260 10.00 -24.06 19.80
N HIS A 261 10.42 -25.32 19.86
CA HIS A 261 11.30 -25.81 20.92
C HIS A 261 12.77 -25.52 20.56
N TYR A 262 13.61 -25.39 21.59
CA TYR A 262 15.00 -24.95 21.44
C TYR A 262 15.84 -25.72 20.39
N PRO A 263 15.76 -27.06 20.22
CA PRO A 263 16.55 -27.77 19.20
C PRO A 263 16.31 -27.28 17.76
N ASN A 264 15.07 -26.91 17.42
CA ASN A 264 14.74 -26.38 16.09
C ASN A 264 15.30 -24.96 15.95
N LEU A 265 15.03 -24.10 16.93
CA LEU A 265 15.51 -22.72 16.95
C LEU A 265 17.05 -22.67 16.88
N ARG A 266 17.73 -23.53 17.63
CA ARG A 266 19.20 -23.66 17.64
C ARG A 266 19.72 -23.96 16.23
N THR A 267 19.16 -24.99 15.56
CA THR A 267 19.56 -25.36 14.21
C THR A 267 19.42 -24.18 13.24
N THR A 268 18.31 -23.45 13.33
CA THR A 268 18.09 -22.26 12.51
C THR A 268 19.09 -21.15 12.82
N LEU A 269 19.36 -20.87 14.09
CA LEU A 269 20.35 -19.86 14.51
C LEU A 269 21.77 -20.23 14.04
N GLU A 270 22.16 -21.51 14.10
CA GLU A 270 23.43 -22.00 13.56
C GLU A 270 23.50 -21.83 12.04
N HIS A 271 22.42 -22.14 11.31
CA HIS A 271 22.34 -21.92 9.86
C HIS A 271 22.46 -20.44 9.49
N LEU A 272 21.91 -19.56 10.34
CA LEU A 272 22.05 -18.11 10.24
C LEU A 272 23.46 -17.62 10.58
N GLY A 273 24.31 -18.50 11.10
CA GLY A 273 25.69 -18.22 11.48
C GLY A 273 25.83 -17.51 12.83
N PHE A 274 24.82 -17.61 13.70
CA PHE A 274 25.01 -17.32 15.12
C PHE A 274 25.82 -18.45 15.74
N THR A 275 26.82 -18.10 16.54
CA THR A 275 27.75 -19.06 17.15
C THR A 275 27.63 -19.02 18.67
N GLU A 276 28.36 -19.92 19.35
CA GLU A 276 28.42 -19.97 20.83
C GLU A 276 27.05 -20.15 21.50
N LEU A 277 26.14 -20.88 20.83
CA LEU A 277 24.82 -21.15 21.37
C LEU A 277 24.88 -22.08 22.60
N PRO A 278 24.24 -21.73 23.73
CA PRO A 278 24.20 -22.56 24.92
C PRO A 278 23.67 -23.98 24.63
N GLU A 279 24.24 -25.01 25.25
CA GLU A 279 23.84 -26.41 24.98
C GLU A 279 22.35 -26.67 25.23
N SER A 280 21.78 -26.01 26.23
CA SER A 280 20.36 -26.07 26.57
C SER A 280 19.85 -24.71 27.06
N VAL A 281 18.63 -24.35 26.66
CA VAL A 281 17.89 -23.19 27.18
C VAL A 281 16.44 -23.60 27.38
N THR A 282 15.85 -23.16 28.49
CA THR A 282 14.40 -23.24 28.69
C THR A 282 13.76 -22.07 27.99
N LEU A 283 12.90 -22.35 27.00
CA LEU A 283 12.10 -21.35 26.31
C LEU A 283 10.65 -21.58 26.64
N ASP A 284 9.92 -20.48 26.83
CA ASP A 284 8.47 -20.52 26.73
C ASP A 284 8.09 -20.56 25.24
N GLU A 285 7.41 -21.62 24.82
CA GLU A 285 7.10 -21.87 23.42
C GLU A 285 6.15 -20.80 22.86
N ASP A 286 5.18 -20.34 23.66
CA ASP A 286 4.17 -19.37 23.25
C ASP A 286 4.79 -17.96 23.13
N GLU A 287 5.61 -17.54 24.10
CA GLU A 287 6.32 -16.26 24.04
C GLU A 287 7.34 -16.23 22.89
N THR A 288 8.04 -17.35 22.67
CA THR A 288 8.99 -17.49 21.55
C THR A 288 8.25 -17.39 20.22
N ALA A 289 7.12 -18.11 20.06
CA ALA A 289 6.29 -18.04 18.86
C ALA A 289 5.77 -16.63 18.60
N ALA A 290 5.26 -15.95 19.63
CA ALA A 290 4.78 -14.57 19.52
C ALA A 290 5.89 -13.61 19.09
N THR A 291 7.10 -13.77 19.63
CA THR A 291 8.28 -12.98 19.25
C THR A 291 8.62 -13.17 17.77
N LEU A 292 8.68 -14.41 17.30
CA LEU A 292 8.99 -14.72 15.90
C LEU A 292 7.92 -14.21 14.93
N ALA A 293 6.64 -14.30 15.31
CA ALA A 293 5.53 -13.76 14.53
C ALA A 293 5.62 -12.22 14.41
N ALA A 294 5.94 -11.53 15.50
CA ALA A 294 6.10 -10.07 15.51
C ALA A 294 7.29 -9.61 14.64
N VAL A 295 8.43 -10.31 14.73
CA VAL A 295 9.60 -10.07 13.86
C VAL A 295 9.24 -10.29 12.40
N THR A 296 8.59 -11.40 12.07
CA THR A 296 8.16 -11.71 10.69
C THR A 296 7.23 -10.63 10.15
N THR A 297 6.26 -10.20 10.95
CA THR A 297 5.32 -9.13 10.55
C THR A 297 6.04 -7.81 10.28
N ALA A 298 7.01 -7.44 11.11
CA ALA A 298 7.80 -6.21 10.91
C ALA A 298 8.65 -6.28 9.63
N LEU A 299 9.28 -7.42 9.37
CA LEU A 299 10.11 -7.62 8.19
C LEU A 299 9.27 -7.66 6.90
N ASP A 300 8.11 -8.31 6.92
CA ASP A 300 7.18 -8.33 5.78
C ASP A 300 6.66 -6.92 5.46
N PHE A 301 6.34 -6.14 6.49
CA PHE A 301 5.97 -4.74 6.33
C PHE A 301 7.08 -3.94 5.64
N ASP A 302 8.34 -4.09 6.07
CA ASP A 302 9.46 -3.36 5.49
C ASP A 302 9.76 -3.76 4.03
N ILE A 303 9.67 -5.06 3.74
CA ILE A 303 9.80 -5.58 2.37
C ILE A 303 8.73 -4.97 1.47
N ASP A 304 7.49 -4.96 1.94
CA ASP A 304 6.38 -4.37 1.18
C ASP A 304 6.58 -2.85 1.01
N VAL A 305 6.98 -2.10 2.05
CA VAL A 305 7.25 -0.64 1.93
C VAL A 305 8.31 -0.43 0.87
N SER A 306 9.42 -1.15 0.96
CA SER A 306 10.52 -1.02 0.01
C SER A 306 10.07 -1.36 -1.40
N ARG A 307 9.31 -2.45 -1.60
CA ARG A 307 8.76 -2.80 -2.91
C ARG A 307 7.94 -1.65 -3.50
N TRP A 308 7.13 -1.02 -2.66
CA TRP A 308 6.32 0.12 -3.07
C TRP A 308 7.16 1.37 -3.31
N CYS A 309 8.12 1.71 -2.45
CA CYS A 309 8.98 2.90 -2.57
C CYS A 309 10.01 2.78 -3.71
N ALA A 310 10.53 1.57 -3.94
CA ALA A 310 11.52 1.25 -4.98
C ALA A 310 10.96 1.37 -6.40
N THR A 311 9.68 1.71 -6.55
CA THR A 311 9.09 1.93 -7.87
C THR A 311 9.63 3.19 -8.51
N ASP A 312 10.55 3.00 -9.46
CA ASP A 312 11.07 4.06 -10.30
C ASP A 312 10.02 4.53 -11.31
N LEU A 313 9.15 3.62 -11.78
CA LEU A 313 8.21 3.95 -12.84
C LEU A 313 6.94 3.10 -12.85
N LEU A 314 5.79 3.78 -12.73
CA LEU A 314 4.48 3.21 -13.03
C LEU A 314 4.07 3.52 -14.47
N ILE A 315 3.65 2.51 -15.22
CA ILE A 315 3.17 2.62 -16.60
C ILE A 315 1.77 2.05 -16.67
N GLY A 316 0.79 2.91 -16.93
CA GLY A 316 -0.62 2.54 -16.98
C GLY A 316 -1.40 3.02 -15.77
N ASP A 317 -2.50 2.33 -15.45
CA ASP A 317 -3.44 2.65 -14.37
C ASP A 317 -3.65 1.41 -13.52
N ARG A 318 -3.24 1.46 -12.24
CA ARG A 318 -3.33 0.30 -11.33
C ARG A 318 -4.75 -0.23 -11.18
N SER A 319 -5.77 0.64 -11.28
CA SER A 319 -7.19 0.22 -11.19
C SER A 319 -7.67 -0.54 -12.42
N ARG A 320 -6.86 -0.64 -13.47
CA ARG A 320 -7.19 -1.34 -14.72
C ARG A 320 -6.07 -2.31 -15.10
N LEU A 321 -5.00 -1.75 -15.66
CA LEU A 321 -3.79 -2.45 -16.07
C LEU A 321 -2.62 -1.50 -15.91
N ALA A 322 -1.63 -1.90 -15.12
CA ALA A 322 -0.35 -1.20 -15.06
C ALA A 322 0.83 -2.16 -14.93
N LEU A 323 1.99 -1.72 -15.39
CA LEU A 323 3.28 -2.31 -15.06
C LEU A 323 4.03 -1.33 -14.18
N GLU A 324 4.51 -1.82 -13.05
CA GLU A 324 5.29 -1.07 -12.09
C GLU A 324 6.72 -1.62 -12.13
N ILE A 325 7.64 -0.81 -12.63
CA ILE A 325 9.05 -1.18 -12.81
C ILE A 325 9.84 -0.59 -11.66
N GLY A 326 10.41 -1.48 -10.86
CA GLY A 326 11.34 -1.16 -9.78
C GLY A 326 12.77 -0.90 -10.26
N PRO A 327 13.70 -0.72 -9.32
CA PRO A 327 15.08 -0.41 -9.64
C PRO A 327 15.77 -1.65 -10.19
N ALA A 328 16.99 -1.45 -10.70
CA ALA A 328 17.88 -2.56 -11.01
C ALA A 328 18.17 -3.37 -9.75
N ASP A 329 18.15 -4.69 -9.88
CA ASP A 329 18.52 -5.61 -8.81
C ASP A 329 20.01 -5.39 -8.46
N PRO A 330 20.36 -5.31 -7.16
CA PRO A 330 21.75 -5.13 -6.76
C PRO A 330 22.66 -6.29 -7.19
N ASP A 331 22.12 -7.49 -7.38
CA ASP A 331 22.85 -8.68 -7.80
C ASP A 331 23.01 -8.76 -9.33
N GLY A 332 22.36 -7.88 -10.10
CA GLY A 332 22.55 -7.79 -11.54
C GLY A 332 21.85 -6.59 -12.20
N PRO A 333 22.57 -5.75 -12.97
CA PRO A 333 21.99 -4.55 -13.60
C PRO A 333 20.94 -4.86 -14.69
N GLN A 334 20.89 -6.12 -15.15
CA GLN A 334 19.91 -6.61 -16.13
C GLN A 334 18.70 -7.28 -15.48
N LEU A 335 18.63 -7.30 -14.15
CA LEU A 335 17.49 -7.77 -13.40
C LEU A 335 16.75 -6.56 -12.84
N ARG A 336 15.41 -6.59 -12.88
CA ARG A 336 14.56 -5.56 -12.28
C ARG A 336 13.33 -6.19 -11.68
N THR A 337 12.81 -5.59 -10.63
CA THR A 337 11.46 -5.90 -10.16
C THR A 337 10.43 -5.31 -11.13
N CYS A 338 9.45 -6.08 -11.58
CA CYS A 338 8.36 -5.65 -12.47
C CYS A 338 7.03 -6.22 -11.96
N THR A 339 6.24 -5.40 -11.27
CA THR A 339 4.92 -5.81 -10.78
C THR A 339 3.84 -5.56 -11.84
N LEU A 340 3.05 -6.58 -12.17
CA LEU A 340 1.82 -6.41 -12.94
C LEU A 340 0.65 -6.10 -12.02
N TRP A 341 -0.10 -5.06 -12.36
CA TRP A 341 -1.34 -4.67 -11.70
C TRP A 341 -2.52 -4.95 -12.61
N LEU A 342 -3.54 -5.63 -12.08
CA LEU A 342 -4.82 -5.90 -12.73
C LEU A 342 -5.93 -5.57 -11.75
N ASP A 343 -6.85 -4.69 -12.15
CA ASP A 343 -8.05 -4.35 -11.36
C ASP A 343 -7.75 -3.91 -9.91
N GLY A 344 -6.69 -3.11 -9.73
CA GLY A 344 -6.24 -2.66 -8.41
C GLY A 344 -5.43 -3.69 -7.62
N ALA A 345 -5.38 -4.95 -8.08
CA ALA A 345 -4.67 -6.04 -7.43
C ALA A 345 -3.28 -6.29 -8.03
N ASN A 346 -2.35 -6.70 -7.17
CA ASN A 346 -1.03 -7.14 -7.57
C ASN A 346 -1.10 -8.57 -8.14
N ALA A 347 -0.89 -8.71 -9.44
CA ALA A 347 -0.95 -9.97 -10.17
C ALA A 347 0.38 -10.74 -10.21
N THR A 348 1.46 -10.24 -9.63
CA THR A 348 2.78 -10.91 -9.61
C THR A 348 3.41 -10.73 -8.23
N ARG A 349 2.85 -11.38 -7.19
CA ARG A 349 3.25 -11.15 -5.79
C ARG A 349 4.53 -11.88 -5.39
N PHE A 350 4.78 -13.07 -5.95
CA PHE A 350 5.71 -14.06 -5.39
C PHE A 350 7.08 -14.12 -6.07
N ASP A 351 7.14 -13.90 -7.38
CA ASP A 351 8.38 -13.68 -8.12
C ASP A 351 8.10 -12.65 -9.21
N ASN A 352 8.56 -11.43 -8.99
CA ASN A 352 8.39 -10.36 -9.95
C ASN A 352 9.73 -9.81 -10.44
N THR A 353 10.82 -10.54 -10.24
CA THR A 353 12.11 -10.17 -10.81
C THR A 353 12.18 -10.65 -12.25
N VAL A 354 12.53 -9.75 -13.16
CA VAL A 354 12.60 -10.04 -14.59
C VAL A 354 14.02 -9.86 -15.10
N TYR A 355 14.43 -10.74 -16.02
CA TYR A 355 15.55 -10.47 -16.89
C TYR A 355 15.13 -9.47 -17.97
N VAL A 356 15.59 -8.22 -17.84
CA VAL A 356 15.13 -7.05 -18.59
C VAL A 356 15.10 -7.27 -20.11
N PRO A 357 16.17 -7.81 -20.76
CA PRO A 357 16.16 -8.01 -22.21
C PRO A 357 15.08 -8.99 -22.69
N GLN A 358 14.90 -10.12 -21.98
CA GLN A 358 13.88 -11.11 -22.33
C GLN A 358 12.48 -10.56 -22.08
N PHE A 359 12.28 -9.92 -20.94
CA PHE A 359 10.97 -9.41 -20.55
C PHE A 359 10.49 -8.31 -21.49
N ALA A 360 11.34 -7.34 -21.84
CA ALA A 360 10.98 -6.31 -22.82
C ALA A 360 10.60 -6.90 -24.19
N ASN A 361 11.28 -7.96 -24.64
CA ASN A 361 10.92 -8.68 -25.86
C ASN A 361 9.56 -9.38 -25.75
N SER A 362 9.27 -10.02 -24.62
CA SER A 362 7.97 -10.63 -24.33
C SER A 362 6.83 -9.62 -24.36
N LEU A 363 7.03 -8.44 -23.75
CA LEU A 363 6.05 -7.34 -23.76
C LEU A 363 5.76 -6.87 -25.20
N ARG A 364 6.80 -6.64 -26.02
CA ARG A 364 6.63 -6.25 -27.43
C ARG A 364 5.92 -7.32 -28.25
N ALA A 365 6.29 -8.59 -28.07
CA ALA A 365 5.65 -9.71 -28.76
C ALA A 365 4.16 -9.80 -28.39
N ASN A 366 3.82 -9.63 -27.12
CA ASN A 366 2.44 -9.67 -26.65
C ASN A 366 1.64 -8.45 -27.16
N ALA A 367 2.23 -7.25 -27.17
CA ALA A 367 1.63 -6.07 -27.80
C ALA A 367 1.33 -6.29 -29.30
N ALA A 368 2.26 -6.90 -30.05
CA ALA A 368 2.06 -7.26 -31.46
C ALA A 368 0.93 -8.29 -31.63
N ARG A 369 0.85 -9.30 -30.76
CA ARG A 369 -0.24 -10.27 -30.74
C ARG A 369 -1.60 -9.59 -30.50
N CYS A 370 -1.69 -8.69 -29.51
CA CYS A 370 -2.88 -7.89 -29.25
C CYS A 370 -3.34 -7.10 -30.48
N ARG A 371 -2.42 -6.45 -31.20
CA ARG A 371 -2.74 -5.75 -32.46
C ARG A 371 -3.30 -6.68 -33.53
N SER A 372 -2.72 -7.88 -33.64
CA SER A 372 -3.15 -8.89 -34.61
C SER A 372 -4.42 -9.66 -34.18
N ARG A 373 -5.04 -9.29 -33.04
CA ARG A 373 -6.18 -9.99 -32.43
C ARG A 373 -5.93 -11.48 -32.15
N ARG A 374 -4.66 -11.84 -31.91
CA ARG A 374 -4.27 -13.15 -31.38
C ARG A 374 -4.19 -13.00 -29.87
N LEU A 375 -5.30 -13.23 -29.18
CA LEU A 375 -5.48 -12.80 -27.79
C LEU A 375 -5.33 -13.93 -26.76
N GLN A 376 -4.98 -15.14 -27.21
CA GLN A 376 -4.64 -16.28 -26.35
C GLN A 376 -3.28 -16.06 -25.68
N ASP A 377 -3.11 -16.63 -24.49
CA ASP A 377 -1.86 -16.64 -23.72
C ASP A 377 -1.33 -15.22 -23.40
N PHE A 378 -2.21 -14.37 -22.86
CA PHE A 378 -1.82 -13.06 -22.36
C PHE A 378 -0.92 -13.23 -21.11
N ALA A 379 0.07 -12.35 -20.98
CA ALA A 379 1.00 -12.34 -19.85
C ALA A 379 1.86 -13.60 -19.65
N GLN A 380 2.08 -14.45 -20.67
CA GLN A 380 3.15 -15.46 -20.61
C GLN A 380 4.52 -14.83 -20.89
N TRP A 381 5.12 -14.21 -19.88
CA TRP A 381 6.38 -13.47 -20.01
C TRP A 381 7.59 -14.19 -19.40
N GLY A 382 7.41 -15.43 -18.94
CA GLY A 382 8.42 -16.27 -18.27
C GLY A 382 8.15 -16.39 -16.77
N ALA A 383 9.18 -16.78 -16.01
CA ALA A 383 9.13 -17.11 -14.58
C ALA A 383 8.31 -16.12 -13.73
N THR A 384 8.46 -14.82 -14.00
CA THR A 384 7.75 -13.70 -13.36
C THR A 384 6.21 -13.79 -13.43
N THR A 385 5.70 -14.56 -14.38
CA THR A 385 4.26 -14.72 -14.67
C THR A 385 3.85 -16.18 -14.76
N ASP A 386 4.72 -17.13 -14.36
CA ASP A 386 4.43 -18.58 -14.46
C ASP A 386 3.25 -19.00 -13.55
N ASP A 387 2.95 -18.17 -12.55
CA ASP A 387 1.83 -18.31 -11.64
C ASP A 387 0.60 -17.49 -12.08
N LEU A 388 0.61 -16.91 -13.28
CA LEU A 388 -0.50 -16.13 -13.86
C LEU A 388 -0.98 -16.76 -15.18
N ALA A 389 -2.20 -17.26 -15.20
CA ALA A 389 -2.90 -17.60 -16.43
C ALA A 389 -3.85 -16.46 -16.80
N ALA A 390 -3.70 -15.85 -17.97
CA ALA A 390 -4.59 -14.79 -18.42
C ALA A 390 -5.00 -14.93 -19.89
N GLU A 391 -6.26 -14.67 -20.18
CA GLU A 391 -6.86 -14.71 -21.51
C GLU A 391 -7.58 -13.39 -21.80
N LEU A 392 -7.18 -12.73 -22.90
CA LEU A 392 -7.85 -11.52 -23.35
C LEU A 392 -8.90 -11.90 -24.39
N HIS A 393 -10.17 -11.62 -24.10
CA HIS A 393 -11.27 -11.92 -25.00
C HIS A 393 -11.43 -10.83 -26.08
N PRO A 394 -12.02 -11.14 -27.26
CA PRO A 394 -12.23 -10.16 -28.34
C PRO A 394 -13.08 -8.94 -27.95
N ASP A 395 -13.91 -9.06 -26.92
CA ASP A 395 -14.73 -7.98 -26.35
C ASP A 395 -13.95 -7.02 -25.42
N GLY A 396 -12.67 -7.31 -25.21
CA GLY A 396 -11.75 -6.58 -24.34
C GLY A 396 -11.72 -7.09 -22.91
N THR A 397 -12.43 -8.16 -22.57
CA THR A 397 -12.42 -8.72 -21.21
C THR A 397 -11.15 -9.54 -21.01
N LEU A 398 -10.28 -9.11 -20.10
CA LEU A 398 -9.14 -9.90 -19.65
C LEU A 398 -9.58 -10.74 -18.45
N GLN A 399 -9.68 -12.05 -18.63
CA GLN A 399 -9.84 -13.00 -17.53
C GLN A 399 -8.48 -13.43 -17.05
N TYR A 400 -8.28 -13.50 -15.73
CA TYR A 400 -7.03 -13.96 -15.16
C TYR A 400 -7.25 -14.88 -13.97
N ARG A 401 -6.33 -15.80 -13.79
CA ARG A 401 -6.20 -16.71 -12.66
C ARG A 401 -4.77 -16.68 -12.16
N LEU A 402 -4.62 -16.29 -10.91
CA LEU A 402 -3.41 -16.42 -10.12
C LEU A 402 -3.39 -17.83 -9.51
N ILE A 403 -2.39 -18.61 -9.89
CA ILE A 403 -2.18 -19.97 -9.43
C ILE A 403 -1.19 -19.89 -8.27
N SER A 404 -1.65 -20.07 -7.04
CA SER A 404 -0.74 -20.07 -5.89
C SER A 404 -0.16 -21.46 -5.71
N ARG A 405 1.15 -21.61 -5.93
CA ARG A 405 1.87 -22.85 -5.57
C ARG A 405 2.21 -22.95 -4.08
N ILE A 406 1.88 -21.92 -3.31
CA ILE A 406 2.08 -21.87 -1.87
C ILE A 406 0.81 -22.39 -1.18
N ASP A 407 0.98 -23.45 -0.39
CA ASP A 407 -0.09 -24.06 0.39
C ASP A 407 -0.75 -23.02 1.31
N GLY A 408 -2.09 -23.01 1.31
CA GLY A 408 -2.90 -22.14 2.20
C GLY A 408 -3.22 -20.74 1.68
N VAL A 409 -2.62 -20.27 0.58
CA VAL A 409 -2.94 -18.95 0.00
C VAL A 409 -4.11 -19.01 -0.99
N GLY A 410 -4.32 -20.16 -1.65
CA GLY A 410 -5.40 -20.40 -2.61
C GLY A 410 -5.24 -19.67 -3.95
N ASP A 411 -5.87 -20.21 -4.99
CA ASP A 411 -5.95 -19.54 -6.29
C ASP A 411 -6.86 -18.30 -6.22
N ARG A 412 -6.57 -17.29 -7.05
CA ARG A 412 -7.44 -16.10 -7.19
C ARG A 412 -7.81 -15.90 -8.64
N GLU A 413 -9.09 -15.69 -8.91
CA GLU A 413 -9.59 -15.44 -10.25
C GLU A 413 -10.23 -14.04 -10.32
N GLY A 414 -10.10 -13.38 -11.46
CA GLY A 414 -10.69 -12.08 -11.69
C GLY A 414 -10.92 -11.81 -13.18
N ALA A 415 -11.69 -10.77 -13.47
CA ALA A 415 -11.96 -10.33 -14.82
C ALA A 415 -12.00 -8.81 -14.90
N VAL A 416 -11.20 -8.24 -15.78
CA VAL A 416 -11.11 -6.78 -15.97
C VAL A 416 -11.36 -6.41 -17.42
N ARG A 417 -12.20 -5.39 -17.64
CA ARG A 417 -12.50 -4.92 -19.01
C ARG A 417 -11.48 -3.89 -19.47
N LEU A 418 -10.68 -4.26 -20.47
CA LEU A 418 -9.61 -3.45 -21.02
C LEU A 418 -9.88 -3.10 -22.48
N ARG A 419 -9.46 -1.92 -22.91
CA ARG A 419 -9.43 -1.61 -24.34
C ARG A 419 -8.10 -2.14 -24.87
N VAL A 420 -8.13 -2.91 -25.96
CA VAL A 420 -6.91 -3.49 -26.56
C VAL A 420 -5.82 -2.43 -26.80
N ARG A 421 -6.20 -1.22 -27.20
CA ARG A 421 -5.27 -0.09 -27.39
C ARG A 421 -4.56 0.32 -26.10
N ASP A 422 -5.26 0.27 -24.96
CA ASP A 422 -4.72 0.66 -23.64
C ASP A 422 -3.71 -0.40 -23.20
N VAL A 423 -4.02 -1.68 -23.43
CA VAL A 423 -3.08 -2.81 -23.20
C VAL A 423 -1.81 -2.63 -24.02
N VAL A 424 -1.93 -2.45 -25.33
CA VAL A 424 -0.77 -2.24 -26.23
C VAL A 424 0.08 -1.07 -25.77
N ALA A 425 -0.54 0.06 -25.41
CA ALA A 425 0.18 1.25 -24.96
C ALA A 425 1.01 0.99 -23.68
N VAL A 426 0.44 0.28 -22.69
CA VAL A 426 1.15 -0.08 -21.46
C VAL A 426 2.34 -0.99 -21.76
N LEU A 427 2.13 -2.07 -22.53
CA LEU A 427 3.17 -3.05 -22.82
C LEU A 427 4.35 -2.44 -23.59
N GLU A 428 4.08 -1.62 -24.60
CA GLU A 428 5.14 -0.99 -25.40
C GLU A 428 5.91 0.05 -24.60
N LYS A 429 5.20 0.91 -23.87
CA LYS A 429 5.86 1.92 -23.03
C LYS A 429 6.75 1.26 -21.99
N ALA A 430 6.32 0.15 -21.40
CA ALA A 430 7.11 -0.63 -20.47
C ALA A 430 8.34 -1.24 -21.12
N ALA A 431 8.20 -1.87 -22.28
CA ALA A 431 9.33 -2.38 -23.03
C ALA A 431 10.36 -1.29 -23.36
N ASP A 432 9.89 -0.11 -23.77
CA ASP A 432 10.77 1.00 -24.14
C ASP A 432 11.54 1.55 -22.95
N VAL A 433 10.87 1.75 -21.81
CA VAL A 433 11.51 2.16 -20.55
C VAL A 433 12.58 1.17 -20.13
N LEU A 434 12.23 -0.11 -20.13
CA LEU A 434 13.14 -1.19 -19.73
C LEU A 434 14.40 -1.23 -20.58
N THR A 435 14.29 -0.93 -21.88
CA THR A 435 15.45 -0.89 -22.80
C THR A 435 16.17 0.45 -22.86
N ALA A 436 15.57 1.56 -22.39
CA ALA A 436 16.20 2.88 -22.41
C ALA A 436 17.17 3.10 -21.24
N GLY A 437 17.04 2.31 -20.17
CA GLY A 437 17.87 2.35 -18.96
C GLY A 437 18.90 1.22 -18.82
N THR A 438 19.03 0.35 -19.83
CA THR A 438 20.12 -0.64 -19.99
C THR A 438 21.16 -0.07 -20.93
#